data_AF-A0A528N623-F1
#
_entry.id   AF-A0A528N623-F1
#
_cell.length_a   1.000
_cell.length_b   1.000
_cell.length_c   1.000
_cell.angle_alpha   90.00
_cell.angle_beta   90.00
_cell.angle_gamma   90.00
#
_symmetry.space_group_name_H-M   'P 1'
#
loop_
_entity.id
_entity.type
_entity.pdbx_description
1 polymer ?
#
loop_
_entity_poly.entity_id
_entity_poly.type
_entity_poly.pdbx_seq_one_letter_code
_entity_poly.pdbx_strand_id
1 'polypeptide(L)'
;MIDDNATVGVVVPMFNAEGTIRATLTSICQQAHQALDIVVVDDGSTDKSASIVASCAEKDRRIRLMRQPNAGVAHARNSGAASTDAEFLAFVDADDLWAPSKIALQLRALQEGG
;
A
#
# COMPACT_ATOMS: atom_id res chain seq x y z
N MET A 1 -22.14 -9.88 1.20
CA MET A 1 -21.24 -10.61 2.10
C MET A 1 -19.84 -10.36 1.60
N ILE A 2 -18.95 -9.76 2.39
CA ILE A 2 -17.55 -9.62 1.98
C ILE A 2 -16.94 -11.02 1.97
N ASP A 3 -16.29 -11.41 0.88
CA ASP A 3 -15.62 -12.71 0.76
C ASP A 3 -14.39 -12.75 1.69
N ASP A 4 -14.08 -13.90 2.28
CA ASP A 4 -12.83 -14.12 3.02
C ASP A 4 -11.59 -13.90 2.14
N ASN A 5 -11.75 -13.93 0.81
CA ASN A 5 -10.73 -13.63 -0.18
C ASN A 5 -10.90 -12.27 -0.88
N ALA A 6 -11.68 -11.35 -0.30
CA ALA A 6 -11.87 -10.01 -0.86
C ALA A 6 -10.55 -9.28 -1.06
N THR A 7 -10.33 -8.76 -2.27
CA THR A 7 -9.09 -8.06 -2.60
C THR A 7 -9.03 -6.67 -1.95
N VAL A 8 -7.86 -6.29 -1.44
CA VAL A 8 -7.62 -4.96 -0.86
C VAL A 8 -6.46 -4.26 -1.56
N GLY A 9 -6.76 -3.14 -2.21
CA GLY A 9 -5.77 -2.23 -2.75
C GLY A 9 -5.17 -1.40 -1.62
N VAL A 10 -3.87 -1.54 -1.38
CA VAL A 10 -3.14 -0.76 -0.37
C VAL A 10 -2.30 0.29 -1.08
N VAL A 11 -2.72 1.54 -1.01
CA VAL A 11 -2.04 2.67 -1.65
C VAL A 11 -1.09 3.34 -0.66
N VAL A 12 0.20 3.38 -1.04
CA VAL A 12 1.28 4.00 -0.26
C VAL A 12 1.83 5.20 -1.04
N PRO A 13 1.34 6.42 -0.81
CA PRO A 13 1.99 7.60 -1.35
C PRO A 13 3.37 7.78 -0.71
N MET A 14 4.37 8.10 -1.52
CA MET A 14 5.76 8.13 -1.09
C MET A 14 6.50 9.30 -1.73
N PHE A 15 7.17 10.11 -0.90
CA PHE A 15 8.12 11.12 -1.34
C PHE A 15 9.28 11.19 -0.35
N ASN A 16 10.50 10.88 -0.81
CA ASN A 16 11.72 10.89 0.00
C ASN A 16 11.61 10.15 1.35
N ALA A 17 11.24 8.87 1.30
CA ALA A 17 10.98 8.00 2.44
C ALA A 17 12.01 6.85 2.59
N GLU A 18 13.26 7.02 2.13
CA GLU A 18 14.25 5.92 2.11
C GLU A 18 14.52 5.30 3.49
N GLY A 19 14.33 6.08 4.57
CA GLY A 19 14.51 5.64 5.95
C GLY A 19 13.38 4.78 6.51
N THR A 20 12.18 4.83 5.92
CA THR A 20 10.97 4.26 6.52
C THR A 20 10.25 3.25 5.62
N ILE A 21 10.26 3.48 4.30
CA ILE A 21 9.42 2.73 3.35
C ILE A 21 9.60 1.21 3.43
N ARG A 22 10.83 0.73 3.71
CA ARG A 22 11.09 -0.72 3.85
C ARG A 22 10.30 -1.32 5.02
N ALA A 23 10.24 -0.62 6.15
CA ALA A 23 9.54 -1.10 7.34
C ALA A 23 8.02 -1.07 7.11
N THR A 24 7.51 0.01 6.52
CA THR A 24 6.11 0.13 6.12
C THR A 24 5.68 -1.02 5.22
N LEU A 25 6.40 -1.25 4.10
CA LEU A 25 6.10 -2.36 3.18
C LEU A 25 6.17 -3.72 3.87
N THR A 26 7.17 -3.92 4.74
CA THR A 26 7.28 -5.18 5.51
C THR A 26 6.04 -5.40 6.38
N SER A 27 5.52 -4.36 7.05
CA SER A 27 4.32 -4.46 7.89
C SER A 27 3.05 -4.76 7.08
N ILE A 28 2.97 -4.26 5.84
CA ILE A 28 1.86 -4.55 4.91
C ILE A 28 1.96 -5.99 4.40
N CYS A 29 3.16 -6.44 4.00
CA CYS A 29 3.38 -7.82 3.55
C CYS A 29 3.10 -8.87 4.63
N GLN A 30 3.22 -8.49 5.91
CA GLN A 30 2.97 -9.34 7.09
C GLN A 30 1.51 -9.30 7.58
N GLN A 31 0.60 -8.62 6.87
CA GLN A 31 -0.83 -8.71 7.19
C GLN A 31 -1.30 -10.16 7.17
N ALA A 32 -2.22 -10.52 8.06
CA ALA A 32 -2.84 -11.85 8.09
C ALA A 32 -3.68 -12.09 6.82
N HIS A 33 -4.35 -11.04 6.33
CA HIS A 33 -5.07 -11.05 5.06
C HIS A 33 -4.09 -10.96 3.89
N GLN A 34 -4.11 -11.93 2.97
CA GLN A 34 -3.08 -12.04 1.92
C GLN A 34 -3.47 -11.47 0.56
N ALA A 35 -4.77 -11.30 0.28
CA ALA A 35 -5.30 -10.83 -1.00
C ALA A 35 -5.12 -9.31 -1.16
N LEU A 36 -3.85 -8.88 -1.24
CA LEU A 36 -3.44 -7.48 -1.31
C LEU A 36 -2.88 -7.13 -2.70
N ASP A 37 -3.25 -5.96 -3.21
CA ASP A 37 -2.57 -5.25 -4.29
C ASP A 37 -1.91 -4.00 -3.71
N ILE A 38 -0.59 -4.03 -3.52
CA ILE A 38 0.16 -2.99 -2.81
C ILE A 38 0.73 -2.02 -3.85
N VAL A 39 0.12 -0.85 -3.96
CA VAL A 39 0.50 0.19 -4.92
C VAL A 39 1.29 1.28 -4.21
N VAL A 40 2.60 1.32 -4.47
CA VAL A 40 3.45 2.42 -4.01
C VAL A 40 3.53 3.48 -5.09
N VAL A 41 3.19 4.72 -4.76
CA VAL A 41 3.24 5.86 -5.69
C VAL A 41 4.37 6.79 -5.29
N ASP A 42 5.48 6.71 -6.02
CA ASP A 42 6.61 7.63 -5.90
C ASP A 42 6.27 8.99 -6.54
N ASP A 43 6.04 9.98 -5.69
CA ASP A 43 5.68 11.36 -6.06
C ASP A 43 6.91 12.23 -6.35
N GLY A 44 7.84 11.67 -7.14
CA GLY A 44 9.04 12.37 -7.59
C GLY A 44 10.18 12.38 -6.57
N SER A 45 10.38 11.29 -5.81
CA SER A 45 11.50 11.19 -4.86
C SER A 45 12.85 11.32 -5.56
N THR A 46 13.79 11.97 -4.87
CA THR A 46 15.17 12.21 -5.32
C THR A 46 16.19 11.37 -4.55
N ASP A 47 15.74 10.60 -3.56
CA ASP A 47 16.55 9.73 -2.71
C ASP A 47 16.47 8.26 -3.19
N LYS A 48 16.83 7.29 -2.32
CA LYS A 48 16.80 5.86 -2.68
C LYS A 48 15.43 5.20 -2.51
N SER A 49 14.36 5.94 -2.23
CA SER A 49 13.03 5.39 -1.98
C SER A 49 12.57 4.44 -3.09
N ALA A 50 12.62 4.89 -4.35
CA ALA A 50 12.20 4.09 -5.50
C ALA A 50 12.99 2.78 -5.66
N SER A 51 14.31 2.80 -5.43
CA SER A 51 15.15 1.59 -5.54
C SER A 51 14.88 0.61 -4.40
N ILE A 52 14.57 1.11 -3.19
CA ILE A 52 14.14 0.29 -2.07
C ILE A 52 12.83 -0.43 -2.40
N VAL A 53 11.83 0.29 -2.94
CA VAL A 53 10.55 -0.31 -3.32
C VAL A 53 10.74 -1.35 -4.42
N ALA A 54 11.54 -1.06 -5.46
CA ALA A 54 11.85 -2.01 -6.51
C ALA A 54 12.44 -3.32 -5.95
N SER A 55 13.38 -3.22 -4.99
CA SER A 55 13.95 -4.40 -4.32
C SER A 55 12.93 -5.21 -3.51
N CYS A 56 11.89 -4.56 -3.00
CA CYS A 56 10.79 -5.23 -2.30
C CYS A 56 9.85 -5.92 -3.31
N ALA A 57 9.54 -5.28 -4.43
CA ALA A 57 8.70 -5.83 -5.50
C ALA A 57 9.32 -7.08 -6.17
N GLU A 58 10.65 -7.17 -6.23
CA GLU A 58 11.34 -8.39 -6.66
C GLU A 58 11.07 -9.59 -5.74
N LYS A 59 10.82 -9.34 -4.45
CA LYS A 59 10.62 -10.37 -3.42
C LYS A 59 9.15 -10.68 -3.18
N ASP A 60 8.27 -9.70 -3.37
CA ASP A 60 6.82 -9.84 -3.19
C ASP A 60 6.08 -9.26 -4.39
N ARG A 61 5.47 -10.17 -5.17
CA ARG A 61 4.75 -9.83 -6.41
C ARG A 61 3.50 -8.98 -6.19
N ARG A 62 3.03 -8.85 -4.96
CA ARG A 62 1.91 -7.98 -4.61
C ARG A 62 2.28 -6.49 -4.65
N ILE A 63 3.58 -6.16 -4.62
CA ILE A 63 4.06 -4.78 -4.62
C ILE A 63 4.26 -4.29 -6.04
N ARG A 64 3.67 -3.14 -6.36
CA ARG A 64 3.88 -2.40 -7.62
C ARG A 64 4.36 -0.99 -7.31
N LEU A 65 5.39 -0.55 -8.04
CA LEU A 65 5.88 0.82 -7.98
C LEU A 65 5.34 1.61 -9.18
N MET A 66 4.62 2.69 -8.90
CA MET A 66 4.26 3.73 -9.86
C MET A 66 5.10 4.97 -9.59
N ARG A 67 5.49 5.68 -10.65
CA ARG A 67 6.25 6.93 -10.54
C ARG A 67 5.52 8.04 -11.26
N GLN A 68 5.46 9.20 -10.64
CA GLN A 68 4.91 10.42 -11.23
C GLN A 68 5.81 11.62 -10.90
N PRO A 69 5.74 12.72 -11.68
CA PRO A 69 6.28 14.00 -11.23
C PRO A 69 5.61 14.44 -9.92
N ASN A 70 6.36 15.13 -9.06
CA ASN A 70 5.83 15.61 -7.79
C ASN A 70 4.58 16.50 -8.01
N ALA A 71 3.44 16.03 -7.50
CA ALA A 71 2.14 16.68 -7.59
C ALA A 71 1.40 16.69 -6.23
N GLY A 72 2.06 16.24 -5.16
CA GLY A 72 1.56 16.19 -3.80
C GLY A 72 0.84 14.88 -3.45
N VAL A 73 0.79 14.61 -2.14
CA VAL A 73 0.22 13.38 -1.55
C VAL A 73 -1.21 13.06 -1.99
N ALA A 74 -2.06 14.08 -2.16
CA ALA A 74 -3.44 13.89 -2.61
C ALA A 74 -3.49 13.36 -4.05
N HIS A 75 -2.64 13.89 -4.93
CA HIS A 75 -2.55 13.39 -6.31
C HIS A 75 -1.99 11.97 -6.32
N ALA A 76 -0.93 11.70 -5.55
CA ALA A 76 -0.37 10.36 -5.43
C ALA A 76 -1.39 9.32 -4.93
N ARG A 77 -2.19 9.65 -3.90
CA ARG A 77 -3.28 8.79 -3.41
C ARG A 77 -4.33 8.53 -4.49
N ASN A 78 -4.76 9.57 -5.21
CA ASN A 78 -5.76 9.43 -6.27
C ASN A 78 -5.24 8.59 -7.44
N SER A 79 -4.00 8.81 -7.88
CA SER A 79 -3.36 8.01 -8.93
C SER A 79 -3.24 6.54 -8.53
N GLY A 80 -2.85 6.27 -7.27
CA GLY A 80 -2.80 4.92 -6.74
C GLY A 80 -4.16 4.25 -6.68
N ALA A 81 -5.17 4.96 -6.15
CA ALA A 81 -6.55 4.49 -6.06
C ALA A 81 -7.15 4.13 -7.43
N ALA A 82 -6.84 4.93 -8.47
CA ALA A 82 -7.30 4.69 -9.83
C ALA A 82 -6.56 3.54 -10.55
N SER A 83 -5.48 3.02 -9.96
CA SER A 83 -4.61 2.00 -10.59
C SER A 83 -4.84 0.57 -10.09
N THR A 84 -5.83 0.38 -9.21
CA THR A 84 -6.19 -0.90 -8.62
C THR A 84 -7.68 -1.15 -8.81
N ASP A 85 -8.03 -2.37 -9.20
CA ASP A 85 -9.42 -2.82 -9.33
C ASP A 85 -9.88 -3.63 -8.10
N ALA A 86 -9.16 -3.50 -6.98
CA ALA A 86 -9.47 -4.21 -5.76
C ALA A 86 -10.84 -3.79 -5.17
N GLU A 87 -11.52 -4.75 -4.54
CA GLU A 87 -12.85 -4.54 -3.96
C GLU A 87 -12.85 -3.50 -2.83
N PHE A 88 -11.79 -3.48 -2.02
CA PHE A 88 -11.58 -2.49 -0.97
C PHE A 88 -10.33 -1.69 -1.20
N LEU A 89 -10.32 -0.46 -0.69
CA LEU A 89 -9.18 0.45 -0.76
C LEU A 89 -8.74 0.88 0.63
N ALA A 90 -7.44 0.84 0.88
CA ALA A 90 -6.82 1.31 2.11
C ALA A 90 -5.60 2.20 1.78
N PHE A 91 -5.41 3.24 2.56
CA PHE A 91 -4.27 4.14 2.45
C PHE A 91 -3.36 4.00 3.67
N VAL A 92 -2.05 4.10 3.46
CA VAL A 92 -1.04 4.13 4.53
C VAL A 92 0.10 5.04 4.13
N ASP A 93 0.58 5.85 5.07
CA ASP A 93 1.71 6.73 4.82
C ASP A 93 3.02 5.94 4.82
N ALA A 94 4.01 6.41 4.05
CA ALA A 94 5.28 5.70 3.83
C ALA A 94 6.18 5.57 5.08
N ASP A 95 5.74 6.10 6.22
CA ASP A 95 6.39 6.07 7.52
C ASP A 95 5.55 5.41 8.63
N ASP A 96 4.37 4.88 8.30
CA ASP A 96 3.50 4.18 9.24
C ASP A 96 3.71 2.66 9.21
N LEU A 97 3.45 2.02 10.35
CA LEU A 97 3.45 0.56 10.51
C LEU A 97 2.06 0.06 10.87
N TRP A 98 1.64 -1.04 10.26
CA TRP A 98 0.39 -1.71 10.58
C TRP A 98 0.60 -2.94 11.44
N ALA A 99 -0.30 -3.14 12.41
CA ALA A 99 -0.37 -4.40 13.15
C ALA A 99 -0.75 -5.54 12.18
N PRO A 100 -0.24 -6.78 12.35
CA PRO A 100 -0.48 -7.89 11.42
C PRO A 100 -1.97 -8.21 11.20
N SER A 101 -2.84 -7.96 12.17
CA SER A 101 -4.27 -8.26 12.09
C SER A 101 -5.14 -7.13 11.52
N LYS A 102 -4.56 -5.96 11.19
CA LYS A 102 -5.32 -4.74 10.88
C LYS A 102 -6.35 -4.95 9.76
N ILE A 103 -5.91 -5.40 8.58
CA ILE A 103 -6.82 -5.53 7.42
C ILE A 103 -7.92 -6.56 7.70
N ALA A 104 -7.57 -7.72 8.27
CA ALA A 104 -8.54 -8.76 8.60
C ALA A 104 -9.61 -8.27 9.59
N LEU A 105 -9.22 -7.50 10.61
CA LEU A 105 -10.15 -6.92 11.58
C LEU A 105 -11.03 -5.84 10.94
N GLN A 106 -10.47 -5.00 10.05
CA GLN A 106 -11.24 -3.97 9.34
C GLN A 106 -12.28 -4.60 8.40
N LEU A 107 -11.91 -5.64 7.64
CA LEU A 107 -12.85 -6.35 6.77
C LEU A 107 -13.98 -7.00 7.58
N ARG A 108 -13.67 -7.65 8.71
CA ARG A 108 -14.68 -8.20 9.62
C ARG A 108 -15.64 -7.12 10.12
N ALA A 109 -15.11 -5.99 10.58
CA ALA A 109 -15.93 -4.89 11.07
C ALA A 109 -16.89 -4.36 9.97
N LEU A 110 -16.43 -4.28 8.72
CA LEU A 110 -17.26 -3.88 7.58
C LEU A 110 -18.37 -4.91 7.27
N GLN A 111 -18.12 -6.22 7.46
CA GLN A 111 -19.14 -7.27 7.30
C GLN A 111 -20.23 -7.19 8.37
N GLU A 112 -19.84 -6.86 9.61
CA GLU A 112 -20.72 -6.88 10.78
C GLU A 112 -21.64 -5.65 10.88
N GLY A 113 -21.52 -4.70 9.94
CA GLY A 113 -22.41 -3.55 9.80
C GLY A 113 -21.86 -2.32 10.50
N GLY A 114 -21.02 -1.57 9.78
CA GLY A 114 -20.46 -0.29 10.24
C GLY A 114 -21.48 0.71 10.79
#